data_AF-A0A3N8AM74-F1
#
_entry.id   AF-A0A3N8AM74-F1
#
_cell.length_a   1.000
_cell.length_b   1.000
_cell.length_c   1.000
_cell.angle_alpha   90.00
_cell.angle_beta   90.00
_cell.angle_gamma   90.00
#
_symmetry.space_group_name_H-M   'P 1'
#
loop_
_entity.id
_entity.type
_entity.pdbx_description
1 polymer ?
#
loop_
_entity_poly.entity_id
_entity_poly.type
_entity_poly.pdbx_seq_one_letter_code
_entity_poly.pdbx_strand_id
1 'polypeptide(L)'
;MFKRFVVLLAVTLVLAGCDAFSSEPTYRGVSLMGHNYTPFNLSGFTIRDKFGNRASGGGDLPPSAGAGRLSCCYKLKGTEFTVDWEVYDADEAIKDLYAPIKKIHKKTEVKFPPTKVKGGAGDAVLAVHFYPDDHVEFEIRHDMSGTRIDYTEVDHWLQTKYGKAANPDDADMAVAFRRTAKVASQGWLKYRLTDSRDLEQYVYYMQLVNPRFDEYPAVQEILKETKGRPGAFGAAMLALPAAVVREIKGNRFD
;
A
#
# COMPACT_ATOMS: atom_id res chain seq x y z
N MET A 1 -50.05 45.73 10.38
CA MET A 1 -48.74 45.41 11.01
C MET A 1 -48.27 43.97 10.76
N PHE A 2 -49.17 42.99 10.58
CA PHE A 2 -48.80 41.58 10.34
C PHE A 2 -48.04 41.29 9.03
N LYS A 3 -48.28 42.03 7.94
CA LYS A 3 -47.61 41.76 6.64
C LYS A 3 -46.11 42.14 6.60
N ARG A 4 -45.63 43.03 7.47
CA ARG A 4 -44.20 43.41 7.51
C ARG A 4 -43.34 42.44 8.31
N PHE A 5 -43.93 41.73 9.27
CA PHE A 5 -43.22 40.71 10.07
C PHE A 5 -42.96 39.41 9.30
N VAL A 6 -43.86 39.02 8.40
CA VAL A 6 -43.71 37.80 7.59
C VAL A 6 -42.56 37.93 6.57
N VAL A 7 -42.32 39.14 6.06
CA VAL A 7 -41.23 39.40 5.10
C VAL A 7 -39.86 39.39 5.80
N LEU A 8 -39.76 39.90 7.04
CA LEU A 8 -38.49 39.86 7.79
C LEU A 8 -38.08 38.43 8.20
N LEU A 9 -39.04 37.56 8.52
CA LEU A 9 -38.77 36.17 8.88
C LEU A 9 -38.30 35.33 7.68
N ALA A 10 -38.78 35.64 6.47
CA ALA A 10 -38.34 34.97 5.25
C ALA A 10 -36.92 35.35 4.82
N VAL A 11 -36.47 36.58 5.11
CA VAL A 11 -35.12 37.05 4.74
C VAL A 11 -34.04 36.48 5.68
N THR A 12 -34.35 36.26 6.96
CA THR A 12 -33.39 35.63 7.90
C THR A 12 -33.21 34.12 7.67
N LEU A 13 -34.22 33.43 7.14
CA LEU A 13 -34.15 32.01 6.78
C LEU A 13 -33.30 31.73 5.54
N VAL A 14 -33.16 32.69 4.61
CA VAL A 14 -32.33 32.53 3.41
C VAL A 14 -30.84 32.81 3.69
N LEU A 15 -30.52 33.62 4.71
CA LEU A 15 -29.13 33.92 5.08
C LEU A 15 -28.50 32.90 6.06
N ALA A 16 -29.31 32.03 6.68
CA ALA A 16 -28.81 30.94 7.52
C ALA A 16 -28.59 29.62 6.73
N GLY A 17 -28.96 29.59 5.44
CA GLY A 17 -29.01 28.37 4.63
C GLY A 17 -27.71 27.96 3.92
N CYS A 18 -26.68 28.82 3.87
CA CYS A 18 -25.46 28.53 3.10
C CYS A 18 -24.24 28.13 3.95
N ASP A 19 -24.24 28.36 5.27
CA ASP A 19 -23.11 28.00 6.15
C ASP A 19 -23.43 26.83 7.10
N ALA A 20 -24.67 26.33 7.11
CA ALA A 20 -25.11 25.26 8.02
C ALA A 20 -24.84 23.83 7.51
N PHE A 21 -24.34 23.65 6.28
CA PHE A 21 -24.31 22.35 5.60
C PHE A 21 -22.97 21.92 4.98
N SER A 22 -21.82 22.40 5.45
CA SER A 22 -20.57 21.61 5.33
C SER A 22 -19.47 22.14 6.24
N SER A 23 -19.57 21.91 7.55
CA SER A 23 -18.37 21.95 8.37
C SER A 23 -17.52 20.74 8.01
N GLU A 24 -16.46 20.95 7.22
CA GLU A 24 -15.52 19.90 6.86
C GLU A 24 -15.06 19.08 8.09
N PRO A 25 -14.91 17.75 7.96
CA PRO A 25 -14.56 16.88 9.08
C PRO A 25 -13.22 17.32 9.67
N THR A 26 -13.11 17.29 10.99
CA THR A 26 -11.86 17.56 11.69
C THR A 26 -11.42 16.30 12.43
N TYR A 27 -10.27 15.77 12.04
CA TYR A 27 -9.60 14.65 12.68
C TYR A 27 -8.66 15.20 13.75
N ARG A 28 -8.99 15.04 15.03
CA ARG A 28 -8.21 15.57 16.15
C ARG A 28 -7.60 14.45 16.97
N GLY A 29 -6.36 14.65 17.41
CA GLY A 29 -5.67 13.69 18.25
C GLY A 29 -5.43 12.37 17.52
N VAL A 30 -5.34 12.38 16.19
CA VAL A 30 -5.08 11.14 15.43
C VAL A 30 -3.60 10.80 15.47
N SER A 31 -3.30 9.52 15.65
CA SER A 31 -1.96 8.98 15.41
C SER A 31 -1.82 8.58 13.95
N LEU A 32 -0.60 8.61 13.40
CA LEU A 32 -0.30 8.15 12.05
C LEU A 32 0.50 6.86 12.09
N MET A 33 0.21 5.99 11.12
CA MET A 33 0.98 4.80 10.82
C MET A 33 1.21 4.70 9.31
N GLY A 34 2.45 4.52 8.89
CA GLY A 34 2.78 4.22 7.49
C GLY A 34 2.73 2.72 7.23
N HIS A 35 2.07 2.33 6.14
CA HIS A 35 2.15 1.00 5.56
C HIS A 35 2.84 1.08 4.21
N ASN A 36 4.01 0.43 4.08
CA ASN A 36 4.81 0.50 2.87
C ASN A 36 4.68 -0.78 2.04
N TYR A 37 3.94 -0.70 0.94
CA TYR A 37 3.83 -1.78 -0.05
C TYR A 37 4.69 -1.53 -1.29
N THR A 38 5.44 -0.43 -1.33
CA THR A 38 6.38 -0.17 -2.41
C THR A 38 7.55 -1.14 -2.36
N PRO A 39 8.25 -1.38 -3.49
CA PRO A 39 9.45 -2.22 -3.50
C PRO A 39 10.69 -1.54 -2.90
N PHE A 40 10.55 -0.33 -2.36
CA PHE A 40 11.62 0.51 -1.83
C PHE A 40 11.39 0.81 -0.35
N ASN A 41 12.41 1.30 0.35
CA ASN A 41 12.25 1.76 1.72
C ASN A 41 11.57 3.13 1.72
N LEU A 42 10.52 3.29 2.53
CA LEU A 42 9.86 4.58 2.76
C LEU A 42 10.61 5.35 3.83
N SER A 43 11.33 6.39 3.40
CA SER A 43 12.08 7.29 4.29
C SER A 43 11.13 8.08 5.20
N GLY A 44 10.06 8.66 4.64
CA GLY A 44 9.09 9.43 5.40
C GLY A 44 8.00 10.04 4.53
N PHE A 45 7.00 10.62 5.18
CA PHE A 45 5.90 11.31 4.52
C PHE A 45 5.34 12.47 5.35
N THR A 46 4.67 13.40 4.69
CA THR A 46 3.95 14.53 5.28
C THR A 46 2.60 14.72 4.58
N ILE A 47 1.54 14.60 5.35
CA ILE A 47 0.16 14.93 4.98
C ILE A 47 -0.07 16.43 5.21
N ARG A 48 -0.74 17.08 4.27
CA ARG A 48 -1.15 18.48 4.33
C ARG A 48 -2.62 18.59 3.99
N ASP A 49 -3.34 19.42 4.74
CA ASP A 49 -4.66 19.87 4.35
C ASP A 49 -4.64 21.32 3.85
N LYS A 50 -5.75 21.75 3.23
CA LYS A 50 -5.91 23.11 2.71
C LYS A 50 -5.98 24.19 3.80
N PHE A 51 -6.14 23.80 5.07
CA PHE A 51 -6.20 24.72 6.21
C PHE A 51 -4.82 24.93 6.86
N GLY A 52 -3.77 24.39 6.26
CA GLY A 52 -2.39 24.54 6.71
C GLY A 52 -1.99 23.59 7.85
N ASN A 53 -2.86 22.64 8.24
CA ASN A 53 -2.44 21.62 9.20
C ASN A 53 -1.54 20.58 8.50
N ARG A 54 -0.61 20.00 9.28
CA ARG A 54 0.36 19.02 8.80
C ARG A 54 0.47 17.85 9.77
N ALA A 55 0.70 16.67 9.22
CA ALA A 55 0.98 15.47 9.99
C ALA A 55 2.06 14.66 9.26
N SER A 56 3.09 14.19 9.95
CA SER A 56 4.24 13.54 9.32
C SER A 56 4.57 12.22 10.03
N GLY A 57 5.02 11.23 9.26
CA GLY A 57 5.35 9.90 9.78
C GLY A 57 6.36 9.17 8.90
N GLY A 58 6.56 7.89 9.19
CA GLY A 58 7.57 7.04 8.54
C GLY A 58 8.84 6.89 9.39
N GLY A 59 10.00 6.85 8.75
CA GLY A 59 11.28 6.63 9.40
C GLY A 59 11.92 5.31 9.00
N ASP A 60 12.25 5.18 7.72
CA ASP A 60 12.88 4.00 7.12
C ASP A 60 12.06 2.71 7.26
N LEU A 61 10.87 2.72 6.67
CA LEU A 61 10.01 1.54 6.64
C LEU A 61 10.39 0.65 5.45
N PRO A 62 10.90 -0.58 5.63
CA PRO A 62 11.17 -1.49 4.52
C PRO A 62 9.86 -1.89 3.82
N PRO A 63 9.93 -2.54 2.63
CA PRO A 63 8.76 -3.18 2.03
C PRO A 63 8.05 -4.09 3.03
N SER A 64 6.73 -4.25 2.91
CA SER A 64 5.87 -5.01 3.84
C SER A 64 5.71 -4.41 5.24
N ALA A 65 6.42 -3.34 5.58
CA ALA A 65 6.29 -2.72 6.89
C ALA A 65 4.86 -2.19 7.08
N GLY A 66 4.14 -2.80 8.00
CA GLY A 66 2.96 -2.29 8.70
C GLY A 66 3.23 -2.34 10.20
N ALA A 67 2.49 -1.59 11.02
CA ALA A 67 2.73 -1.50 12.47
C ALA A 67 3.99 -0.70 12.91
N GLY A 68 4.52 0.20 12.07
CA GLY A 68 5.69 1.02 12.40
C GLY A 68 5.47 2.04 13.53
N ARG A 69 6.49 2.89 13.77
CA ARG A 69 6.46 3.92 14.82
C ARG A 69 5.23 4.82 14.67
N LEU A 70 4.33 4.76 15.65
CA LEU A 70 3.23 5.73 15.75
C LEU A 70 3.81 7.13 15.98
N SER A 71 3.41 8.06 15.12
CA SER A 71 3.56 9.49 15.38
C SER A 71 2.20 10.02 15.78
N CYS A 72 2.11 10.84 16.83
CA CYS A 72 0.82 11.10 17.48
C CYS A 72 0.34 12.54 17.35
N CYS A 73 -0.91 12.69 17.77
CA CYS A 73 -1.46 13.93 18.30
C CYS A 73 -1.66 15.02 17.25
N TYR A 74 -1.87 14.59 15.99
CA TYR A 74 -2.08 15.49 14.88
C TYR A 74 -3.53 15.98 14.80
N LYS A 75 -3.67 17.11 14.12
CA LYS A 75 -4.95 17.66 13.69
C LYS A 75 -4.92 17.76 12.17
N LEU A 76 -5.92 17.19 11.52
CA LEU A 76 -6.18 17.31 10.08
C LEU A 76 -7.63 17.72 9.87
N LYS A 77 -7.92 18.44 8.79
CA LYS A 77 -9.27 18.91 8.47
C LYS A 77 -9.56 18.79 6.98
N GLY A 78 -10.78 18.41 6.65
CA GLY A 78 -11.25 18.31 5.27
C GLY A 78 -11.28 16.89 4.73
N THR A 79 -11.54 16.78 3.45
CA THR A 79 -11.65 15.51 2.73
C THR A 79 -10.62 15.38 1.61
N GLU A 80 -9.79 16.40 1.44
CA GLU A 80 -8.78 16.50 0.39
C GLU A 80 -7.44 16.79 1.04
N PHE A 81 -6.47 15.93 0.73
CA PHE A 81 -5.15 15.96 1.33
C PHE A 81 -4.09 15.86 0.26
N THR A 82 -2.93 16.43 0.55
CA THR A 82 -1.71 16.21 -0.23
C THR A 82 -0.74 15.43 0.65
N VAL A 83 -0.14 14.38 0.09
CA VAL A 83 0.90 13.59 0.75
C VAL A 83 2.20 13.78 -0.01
N ASP A 84 3.16 14.45 0.59
CA ASP A 84 4.55 14.46 0.12
C ASP A 84 5.28 13.29 0.78
N TRP A 85 5.98 12.46 0.02
CA TRP A 85 6.62 11.25 0.54
C TRP A 85 7.90 10.90 -0.21
N GLU A 86 8.77 10.14 0.46
CA GLU A 86 10.11 9.83 -0.01
C GLU A 86 10.40 8.34 0.10
N VAL A 87 10.89 7.74 -0.99
CA VAL A 87 11.42 6.38 -0.99
C VAL A 87 12.88 6.34 -1.45
N TYR A 88 13.59 5.27 -1.12
CA TYR A 88 14.93 5.02 -1.64
C TYR A 88 15.21 3.53 -1.80
N ASP A 89 16.15 3.20 -2.71
CA ASP A 89 16.64 1.83 -2.85
C ASP A 89 17.72 1.56 -1.81
N ALA A 90 17.41 0.69 -0.84
CA ALA A 90 18.34 0.30 0.21
C ALA A 90 19.54 -0.50 -0.32
N ASP A 91 19.38 -1.23 -1.43
CA ASP A 91 20.50 -1.96 -2.07
C ASP A 91 21.48 -1.00 -2.76
N GLU A 92 21.00 0.16 -3.22
CA GLU A 92 21.89 1.22 -3.72
C GLU A 92 22.52 2.01 -2.58
N ALA A 93 21.77 2.28 -1.51
CA ALA A 93 22.26 3.03 -0.36
C ALA A 93 23.40 2.30 0.39
N ILE A 94 23.33 0.97 0.49
CA ILE A 94 24.35 0.18 1.21
C ILE A 94 25.69 0.09 0.46
N LYS A 95 25.75 0.44 -0.83
CA LYS A 95 27.00 0.44 -1.60
C LYS A 95 28.02 1.45 -1.08
N ASP A 96 27.56 2.54 -0.48
CA ASP A 96 28.38 3.53 0.21
C ASP A 96 27.58 4.16 1.36
N LEU A 97 27.77 3.65 2.57
CA LEU A 97 27.08 4.09 3.78
C LEU A 97 27.42 5.53 4.21
N TYR A 98 28.48 6.12 3.65
CA TYR A 98 28.90 7.49 3.95
C TYR A 98 28.42 8.50 2.91
N ALA A 99 27.97 8.04 1.74
CA ALA A 99 27.37 8.89 0.73
C ALA A 99 25.93 9.32 1.10
N PRO A 100 25.47 10.49 0.65
CA PRO A 100 24.07 10.87 0.77
C PRO A 100 23.14 9.85 0.08
N ILE A 101 22.12 9.39 0.81
CA ILE A 101 21.10 8.48 0.27
C ILE A 101 20.33 9.18 -0.87
N LYS A 102 20.27 8.51 -2.03
CA LYS A 102 19.51 8.99 -3.19
C LYS A 102 18.01 8.76 -2.99
N LYS A 103 17.32 9.80 -2.53
CA LYS A 103 15.87 9.78 -2.28
C LYS A 103 15.07 10.17 -3.53
N ILE A 104 13.98 9.46 -3.75
CA ILE A 104 12.96 9.75 -4.77
C ILE A 104 11.79 10.44 -4.07
N HIS A 105 11.56 11.71 -4.40
CA HIS A 105 10.48 12.50 -3.81
C HIS A 105 9.22 12.36 -4.67
N LYS A 106 8.08 12.12 -4.01
CA LYS A 106 6.78 11.90 -4.63
C LYS A 106 5.71 12.74 -3.95
N LYS A 107 4.65 13.02 -4.70
CA LYS A 107 3.52 13.81 -4.23
C LYS A 107 2.22 13.19 -4.75
N THR A 108 1.31 12.89 -3.84
CA THR A 108 0.04 12.23 -4.15
C THR A 108 -1.13 13.01 -3.55
N GLU A 109 -2.17 13.25 -4.33
CA GLU A 109 -3.44 13.79 -3.84
C GLU A 109 -4.31 12.65 -3.32
N VAL A 110 -4.87 12.82 -2.12
CA VAL A 110 -5.68 11.79 -1.46
C VAL A 110 -7.03 12.39 -1.11
N LYS A 111 -8.09 11.75 -1.63
CA LYS A 111 -9.47 12.02 -1.21
C LYS A 111 -9.86 11.05 -0.11
N PHE A 112 -10.21 11.59 1.04
CA PHE A 112 -10.61 10.80 2.19
C PHE A 112 -12.02 11.22 2.63
N PRO A 113 -13.04 10.36 2.44
CA PRO A 113 -14.42 10.73 2.74
C PRO A 113 -14.60 11.04 4.22
N PRO A 114 -15.59 11.87 4.60
CA PRO A 114 -15.87 12.19 6.00
C PRO A 114 -16.05 10.92 6.83
N THR A 115 -15.04 10.62 7.65
CA THR A 115 -15.00 9.39 8.44
C THR A 115 -15.09 9.75 9.91
N LYS A 116 -16.00 9.10 10.64
CA LYS A 116 -16.13 9.32 12.09
C LYS A 116 -14.94 8.70 12.80
N VAL A 117 -14.17 9.53 13.49
CA VAL A 117 -13.13 9.08 14.42
C VAL A 117 -13.75 8.91 15.80
N LYS A 118 -13.61 7.72 16.38
CA LYS A 118 -13.95 7.42 17.77
C LYS A 118 -12.64 7.16 18.53
N GLY A 119 -12.55 7.57 19.79
CA GLY A 119 -11.33 7.40 20.59
C GLY A 119 -10.35 8.58 20.45
N GLY A 120 -9.28 8.53 21.25
CA GLY A 120 -8.25 9.58 21.33
C GLY A 120 -6.96 9.20 20.62
N ALA A 121 -5.88 9.92 20.96
CA ALA A 121 -4.54 9.62 20.47
C ALA A 121 -4.09 8.23 20.93
N GLY A 122 -3.57 7.43 20.00
CA GLY A 122 -3.21 6.03 20.23
C GLY A 122 -4.36 5.05 19.99
N ASP A 123 -5.62 5.46 20.21
CA ASP A 123 -6.80 4.62 19.93
C ASP A 123 -7.27 4.73 18.48
N ALA A 124 -7.19 5.92 17.90
CA ALA A 124 -7.52 6.17 16.51
C ALA A 124 -6.25 6.44 15.70
N VAL A 125 -5.94 5.49 14.81
CA VAL A 125 -4.78 5.53 13.93
C VAL A 125 -5.25 5.83 12.51
N LEU A 126 -4.77 6.92 11.93
CA LEU A 126 -4.81 7.16 10.49
C LEU A 126 -3.67 6.35 9.85
N ALA A 127 -4.01 5.18 9.32
CA ALA A 127 -3.13 4.37 8.52
C ALA A 127 -3.01 4.98 7.12
N VAL A 128 -1.76 5.13 6.66
CA VAL A 128 -1.40 5.69 5.36
C VAL A 128 -0.73 4.59 4.55
N HIS A 129 -1.41 4.14 3.51
CA HIS A 129 -1.00 3.00 2.70
C HIS A 129 -0.32 3.49 1.43
N PHE A 130 0.96 3.16 1.24
CA PHE A 130 1.76 3.51 0.07
C PHE A 130 1.91 2.30 -0.84
N TYR A 131 1.50 2.44 -2.09
CA TYR A 131 1.44 1.31 -3.02
C TYR A 131 2.45 1.40 -4.16
N PRO A 132 2.76 0.28 -4.84
CA PRO A 132 3.74 0.24 -5.92
C PRO A 132 3.52 1.19 -7.10
N ASP A 133 2.29 1.60 -7.41
CA ASP A 133 1.95 2.55 -8.50
C ASP A 133 1.74 3.98 -8.00
N ASP A 134 2.29 4.31 -6.82
CA ASP A 134 2.30 5.63 -6.20
C ASP A 134 0.96 6.15 -5.71
N HIS A 135 -0.09 5.32 -5.76
CA HIS A 135 -1.33 5.65 -5.08
C HIS A 135 -1.15 5.55 -3.56
N VAL A 136 -1.87 6.42 -2.87
CA VAL A 136 -1.87 6.50 -1.41
C VAL A 136 -3.31 6.44 -0.92
N GLU A 137 -3.57 5.58 0.05
CA GLU A 137 -4.89 5.47 0.68
C GLU A 137 -4.83 5.75 2.18
N PHE A 138 -5.93 6.30 2.70
CA PHE A 138 -6.13 6.55 4.11
C PHE A 138 -7.17 5.60 4.69
N GLU A 139 -6.91 5.09 5.89
CA GLU A 139 -7.84 4.27 6.66
C GLU A 139 -7.79 4.69 8.13
N ILE A 140 -8.95 4.78 8.79
CA ILE A 140 -8.99 4.92 10.26
C ILE A 140 -9.09 3.53 10.86
N ARG A 141 -8.10 3.18 11.68
CA ARG A 141 -7.98 1.88 12.35
C ARG A 141 -7.90 2.06 13.87
N HIS A 142 -8.29 1.01 14.58
CA HIS A 142 -8.20 0.92 16.05
C HIS A 142 -7.21 -0.17 16.50
N ASP A 143 -6.55 -0.80 15.54
CA ASP A 143 -5.49 -1.77 15.78
C ASP A 143 -4.25 -1.35 15.00
N MET A 144 -3.10 -1.80 15.48
CA MET A 144 -1.80 -1.53 14.86
C MET A 144 -1.31 -2.69 14.00
N SER A 145 -2.09 -3.75 13.87
CA SER A 145 -1.63 -5.03 13.33
C SER A 145 -1.87 -5.16 11.83
N GLY A 146 -1.18 -6.14 11.24
CA GLY A 146 -1.44 -6.57 9.88
C GLY A 146 -0.86 -5.65 8.79
N THR A 147 -0.83 -6.22 7.60
CA THR A 147 -0.45 -5.58 6.35
C THR A 147 -1.41 -6.06 5.27
N ARG A 148 -1.72 -5.22 4.28
CA ARG A 148 -2.58 -5.62 3.16
C ARG A 148 -1.83 -6.45 2.12
N ILE A 149 -0.50 -6.33 2.11
CA ILE A 149 0.40 -7.04 1.20
C ILE A 149 1.60 -7.48 2.03
N ASP A 150 1.71 -8.79 2.29
CA ASP A 150 2.72 -9.35 3.17
C ASP A 150 3.89 -9.95 2.37
N TYR A 151 4.88 -9.12 2.03
CA TYR A 151 6.09 -9.63 1.38
C TYR A 151 6.97 -10.44 2.33
N THR A 152 6.82 -10.27 3.65
CA THR A 152 7.59 -11.01 4.65
C THR A 152 7.17 -12.47 4.68
N GLU A 153 5.86 -12.73 4.65
CA GLU A 153 5.31 -14.08 4.52
C GLU A 153 5.76 -14.74 3.20
N VAL A 154 5.65 -14.02 2.08
CA VAL A 154 6.04 -14.51 0.75
C VAL A 154 7.53 -14.87 0.69
N ASP A 155 8.41 -14.02 1.21
CA ASP A 155 9.85 -14.30 1.26
C ASP A 155 10.16 -15.48 2.19
N HIS A 156 9.58 -15.49 3.40
CA HIS A 156 9.75 -16.60 4.34
C HIS A 156 9.34 -17.94 3.72
N TRP A 157 8.21 -17.99 3.00
CA TRP A 157 7.78 -19.17 2.27
C TRP A 157 8.78 -19.58 1.19
N LEU A 158 9.21 -18.62 0.36
CA LEU A 158 10.11 -18.89 -0.77
C LEU A 158 11.46 -19.44 -0.30
N GLN A 159 12.06 -18.79 0.70
CA GLN A 159 13.34 -19.21 1.29
C GLN A 159 13.21 -20.57 1.99
N THR A 160 12.15 -20.77 2.78
CA THR A 160 11.94 -22.05 3.51
C THR A 160 11.71 -23.21 2.56
N LYS A 161 10.95 -23.01 1.47
CA LYS A 161 10.56 -24.08 0.56
C LYS A 161 11.62 -24.40 -0.49
N TYR A 162 12.34 -23.40 -0.99
CA TYR A 162 13.27 -23.56 -2.11
C TYR A 162 14.74 -23.33 -1.74
N GLY A 163 15.03 -22.76 -0.56
CA GLY A 163 16.38 -22.61 -0.01
C GLY A 163 17.37 -22.02 -1.02
N LYS A 164 18.43 -22.77 -1.31
CA LYS A 164 19.49 -22.37 -2.25
C LYS A 164 18.98 -22.00 -3.64
N ALA A 165 17.85 -22.55 -4.10
CA ALA A 165 17.29 -22.15 -5.38
C ALA A 165 16.70 -20.73 -5.33
N ALA A 166 16.13 -20.30 -4.20
CA ALA A 166 15.61 -18.95 -4.00
C ALA A 166 16.71 -17.90 -3.78
N ASN A 167 17.84 -18.31 -3.19
CA ASN A 167 18.99 -17.45 -2.93
C ASN A 167 20.31 -18.11 -3.41
N PRO A 168 20.52 -18.23 -4.74
CA PRO A 168 21.66 -18.96 -5.29
C PRO A 168 23.01 -18.30 -4.99
N ASP A 169 23.03 -16.99 -4.78
CA ASP A 169 24.20 -16.18 -4.49
C ASP A 169 24.52 -16.04 -2.99
N ASP A 170 23.77 -16.72 -2.11
CA ASP A 170 23.89 -16.59 -0.65
C ASP A 170 23.86 -15.12 -0.20
N ALA A 171 23.03 -14.30 -0.85
CA ALA A 171 22.87 -12.90 -0.49
C ALA A 171 22.38 -12.77 0.96
N ASP A 172 22.76 -11.68 1.61
CA ASP A 172 22.23 -11.31 2.92
C ASP A 172 20.70 -11.35 2.94
N MET A 173 20.12 -11.77 4.07
CA MET A 173 18.68 -11.96 4.21
C MET A 173 17.86 -10.72 3.82
N ALA A 174 18.37 -9.51 4.09
CA ALA A 174 17.67 -8.28 3.76
C ALA A 174 17.71 -7.99 2.25
N VAL A 175 18.80 -8.36 1.57
CA VAL A 175 18.92 -8.26 0.10
C VAL A 175 18.01 -9.29 -0.57
N ALA A 176 18.00 -10.53 -0.09
CA ALA A 176 17.10 -11.58 -0.58
C ALA A 176 15.63 -11.17 -0.41
N PHE A 177 15.26 -10.67 0.77
CA PHE A 177 13.92 -10.14 1.04
C PHE A 177 13.52 -9.02 0.07
N ARG A 178 14.39 -8.01 -0.14
CA ARG A 178 14.09 -6.90 -1.06
C ARG A 178 13.97 -7.37 -2.52
N ARG A 179 14.73 -8.38 -2.94
CA ARG A 179 14.58 -9.03 -4.25
C ARG A 179 13.19 -9.67 -4.37
N THR A 180 12.75 -10.41 -3.36
CA THR A 180 11.40 -10.99 -3.30
C THR A 180 10.31 -9.90 -3.35
N ALA A 181 10.42 -8.86 -2.51
CA ALA A 181 9.47 -7.75 -2.48
C ALA A 181 9.38 -7.00 -3.82
N LYS A 182 10.52 -6.75 -4.49
CA LYS A 182 10.58 -6.17 -5.85
C LYS A 182 9.77 -7.02 -6.83
N VAL A 183 9.93 -8.34 -6.82
CA VAL A 183 9.16 -9.24 -7.70
C VAL A 183 7.67 -9.30 -7.29
N ALA A 184 7.35 -9.50 -6.02
CA ALA A 184 5.97 -9.58 -5.54
C ALA A 184 5.18 -8.31 -5.86
N SER A 185 5.80 -7.13 -5.74
CA SER A 185 5.18 -5.85 -6.10
C SER A 185 4.75 -5.79 -7.57
N GLN A 186 5.43 -6.50 -8.48
CA GLN A 186 5.03 -6.59 -9.89
C GLN A 186 3.75 -7.39 -10.06
N GLY A 187 3.52 -8.43 -9.24
CA GLY A 187 2.25 -9.17 -9.22
C GLY A 187 1.08 -8.26 -8.82
N TRP A 188 1.30 -7.37 -7.86
CA TRP A 188 0.33 -6.33 -7.53
C TRP A 188 0.15 -5.30 -8.65
N LEU A 189 1.24 -4.82 -9.27
CA LEU A 189 1.17 -3.84 -10.37
C LEU A 189 0.41 -4.37 -11.59
N LYS A 190 0.72 -5.60 -12.01
CA LYS A 190 0.13 -6.22 -13.21
C LYS A 190 -1.29 -6.73 -12.97
N TYR A 191 -1.53 -7.36 -11.83
CA TYR A 191 -2.71 -8.20 -11.61
C TYR A 191 -3.48 -7.88 -10.33
N ARG A 192 -3.04 -6.88 -9.55
CA ARG A 192 -3.64 -6.49 -8.26
C ARG A 192 -3.68 -7.63 -7.23
N LEU A 193 -2.72 -8.55 -7.28
CA LEU A 193 -2.59 -9.63 -6.29
C LEU A 193 -2.19 -9.05 -4.93
N THR A 194 -2.95 -9.36 -3.89
CA THR A 194 -2.68 -8.93 -2.51
C THR A 194 -2.58 -10.10 -1.54
N ASP A 195 -3.17 -11.24 -1.89
CA ASP A 195 -3.13 -12.46 -1.08
C ASP A 195 -1.73 -13.08 -1.09
N SER A 196 -1.24 -13.49 0.07
CA SER A 196 0.11 -14.08 0.21
C SER A 196 0.27 -15.31 -0.66
N ARG A 197 -0.73 -16.20 -0.76
CA ARG A 197 -0.66 -17.42 -1.58
C ARG A 197 -0.58 -17.10 -3.07
N ASP A 198 -1.29 -16.07 -3.51
CA ASP A 198 -1.21 -15.61 -4.90
C ASP A 198 0.20 -15.07 -5.20
N LEU A 199 0.74 -14.25 -4.30
CA LEU A 199 2.07 -13.64 -4.44
C LEU A 199 3.20 -14.67 -4.32
N GLU A 200 3.08 -15.68 -3.45
CA GLU A 200 3.97 -16.83 -3.37
C GLU A 200 4.11 -17.52 -4.73
N GLN A 201 2.98 -17.85 -5.37
CA GLN A 201 3.02 -18.50 -6.68
C GLN A 201 3.56 -17.55 -7.75
N TYR A 202 3.16 -16.28 -7.74
CA TYR A 202 3.70 -15.29 -8.67
C TYR A 202 5.24 -15.20 -8.58
N VAL A 203 5.78 -15.05 -7.37
CA VAL A 203 7.23 -14.97 -7.13
C VAL A 203 7.94 -16.26 -7.53
N TYR A 204 7.40 -17.41 -7.15
CA TYR A 204 7.97 -18.71 -7.52
C TYR A 204 8.11 -18.87 -9.04
N TYR A 205 7.03 -18.60 -9.78
CA TYR A 205 7.08 -18.75 -11.23
C TYR A 205 8.02 -17.73 -11.87
N MET A 206 7.96 -16.47 -11.42
CA MET A 206 8.77 -15.39 -11.94
C MET A 206 10.28 -15.59 -11.70
N GLN A 207 10.67 -16.08 -10.52
CA GLN A 207 12.08 -16.23 -10.14
C GLN A 207 12.66 -17.60 -10.47
N LEU A 208 11.90 -18.68 -10.30
CA LEU A 208 12.43 -20.06 -10.31
C LEU A 208 11.94 -20.93 -11.48
N VAL A 209 10.89 -20.52 -12.19
CA VAL A 209 10.33 -21.31 -13.30
C VAL A 209 10.64 -20.67 -14.65
N ASN A 210 10.02 -19.53 -14.94
CA ASN A 210 10.24 -18.76 -16.17
C ASN A 210 9.69 -17.34 -15.97
N PRO A 211 10.49 -16.27 -16.18
CA PRO A 211 10.03 -14.89 -16.07
C PRO A 211 8.91 -14.51 -17.05
N ARG A 212 8.64 -15.34 -18.07
CA ARG A 212 7.56 -15.19 -19.05
C ARG A 212 6.39 -16.15 -18.82
N PHE A 213 6.26 -16.73 -17.63
CA PHE A 213 5.22 -17.72 -17.33
C PHE A 213 3.80 -17.18 -17.55
N ASP A 214 3.60 -15.87 -17.34
CA ASP A 214 2.34 -15.15 -17.50
C ASP A 214 1.94 -14.93 -18.97
N GLU A 215 2.81 -15.29 -19.91
CA GLU A 215 2.52 -15.34 -21.34
C GLU A 215 1.93 -16.70 -21.78
N TYR A 216 2.02 -17.74 -20.94
CA TYR A 216 1.53 -19.08 -21.27
C TYR A 216 -0.01 -19.11 -21.28
N PRO A 217 -0.68 -19.68 -22.31
CA PRO A 217 -2.14 -19.59 -22.46
C PRO A 217 -2.95 -20.05 -21.24
N ALA A 218 -2.57 -21.18 -20.62
CA ALA A 218 -3.27 -21.67 -19.44
C ALA A 218 -3.12 -20.72 -18.23
N VAL A 219 -1.97 -20.04 -18.10
CA VAL A 219 -1.75 -19.06 -17.03
C VAL A 219 -2.56 -17.79 -17.30
N GLN A 220 -2.68 -17.36 -18.57
CA GLN A 220 -3.51 -16.22 -18.94
C GLN A 220 -4.99 -16.46 -18.62
N GLU A 221 -5.51 -17.67 -18.89
CA GLU A 221 -6.90 -17.98 -18.51
C GLU A 221 -7.07 -18.02 -16.99
N ILE A 222 -6.12 -18.60 -16.24
CA ILE A 222 -6.14 -18.56 -14.77
C ILE A 222 -6.19 -17.11 -14.26
N LEU A 223 -5.31 -16.23 -14.76
CA LEU A 223 -5.25 -14.82 -14.35
C LEU A 223 -6.58 -14.09 -14.61
N LYS A 224 -7.25 -14.42 -15.71
CA LYS A 224 -8.56 -13.87 -16.08
C LYS A 224 -9.69 -14.39 -15.19
N GLU A 225 -9.75 -15.70 -14.94
CA GLU A 225 -10.79 -16.35 -14.14
C GLU A 225 -10.69 -16.05 -12.63
N THR A 226 -9.47 -15.80 -12.15
CA THR A 226 -9.18 -15.55 -10.74
C THR A 226 -9.12 -14.07 -10.37
N LYS A 227 -9.28 -13.17 -11.35
CA LYS A 227 -9.22 -11.72 -11.15
C LYS A 227 -10.19 -11.27 -10.04
N GLY A 228 -9.64 -10.55 -9.06
CA GLY A 228 -10.42 -10.00 -7.94
C GLY A 228 -10.87 -11.05 -6.92
N ARG A 229 -10.33 -12.27 -6.97
CA ARG A 229 -10.60 -13.34 -6.01
C ARG A 229 -9.32 -13.71 -5.26
N PRO A 230 -9.05 -13.06 -4.11
CA PRO A 230 -7.86 -13.34 -3.29
C PRO A 230 -7.65 -14.83 -3.04
N GLY A 231 -6.43 -15.32 -3.31
CA GLY A 231 -6.00 -16.71 -3.09
C GLY A 231 -6.36 -17.68 -4.22
N ALA A 232 -7.21 -17.27 -5.17
CA ALA A 232 -7.66 -18.14 -6.25
C ALA A 232 -6.58 -18.36 -7.31
N PHE A 233 -5.77 -17.34 -7.62
CA PHE A 233 -4.66 -17.46 -8.56
C PHE A 233 -3.63 -18.47 -8.04
N GLY A 234 -3.20 -18.33 -6.79
CA GLY A 234 -2.24 -19.20 -6.15
C GLY A 234 -2.75 -20.63 -6.02
N ALA A 235 -4.04 -20.82 -5.73
CA ALA A 235 -4.66 -22.14 -5.73
C ALA A 235 -4.64 -22.80 -7.12
N ALA A 236 -4.98 -22.06 -8.17
CA ALA A 236 -4.99 -22.55 -9.54
C ALA A 236 -3.58 -22.86 -10.06
N MET A 237 -2.60 -21.98 -9.81
CA MET A 237 -1.21 -22.19 -10.21
C MET A 237 -0.58 -23.41 -9.53
N LEU A 238 -0.95 -23.71 -8.28
CA LEU A 238 -0.53 -24.93 -7.57
C LEU A 238 -1.15 -26.20 -8.15
N ALA A 239 -2.34 -26.09 -8.75
CA ALA A 239 -3.06 -27.22 -9.35
C ALA A 239 -2.64 -27.50 -10.81
N LEU A 240 -1.74 -26.69 -11.37
CA LEU A 240 -1.25 -26.90 -12.74
C LEU A 240 -0.60 -28.29 -12.89
N PRO A 241 -0.94 -29.06 -13.94
CA PRO A 241 -0.30 -30.34 -14.20
C PRO A 241 1.21 -30.18 -14.36
N ALA A 242 1.99 -31.15 -13.85
CA ALA A 242 3.44 -31.12 -13.96
C ALA A 242 3.96 -31.04 -15.42
N ALA A 243 3.19 -31.55 -16.38
CA ALA A 243 3.49 -31.40 -17.80
C ALA A 243 3.49 -29.92 -18.24
N VAL A 244 2.47 -29.16 -17.86
CA VAL A 244 2.34 -27.72 -18.14
C VAL A 244 3.48 -26.94 -17.50
N VAL A 245 3.81 -27.23 -16.23
CA VAL A 245 4.93 -26.58 -15.54
C VAL A 245 6.26 -26.80 -16.28
N ARG A 246 6.48 -28.01 -16.81
CA ARG A 246 7.68 -28.31 -17.63
C ARG A 246 7.69 -27.55 -18.95
N GLU A 247 6.55 -27.37 -19.60
CA GLU A 247 6.43 -26.59 -20.84
C GLU A 247 6.74 -25.11 -20.59
N ILE A 248 6.15 -24.54 -19.54
CA ILE A 248 6.45 -23.17 -19.09
C ILE A 248 7.95 -23.00 -18.85
N LYS A 249 8.56 -23.92 -18.09
CA LYS A 249 10.01 -23.90 -17.82
C LYS A 249 10.87 -24.03 -19.10
N GLY A 250 10.39 -24.79 -20.07
CA GLY A 250 11.05 -25.02 -21.37
C GLY A 250 10.83 -23.93 -22.41
N ASN A 251 10.08 -22.87 -22.08
CA ASN A 251 9.73 -21.77 -22.99
C ASN A 251 9.00 -22.23 -24.27
N ARG A 252 8.17 -23.28 -24.13
CA ARG A 252 7.33 -23.82 -25.21
C ARG A 252 5.94 -23.22 -25.07
N PHE A 253 5.63 -22.22 -25.90
CA PHE A 253 4.35 -21.47 -25.88
C PHE A 253 3.49 -21.80 -27.11
N ASP A 254 3.71 -22.97 -27.72
CA ASP A 254 3.09 -23.40 -28.98
C ASP A 254 1.59 -23.77 -28.81
#